data_AF-A0A494VAX0-F1
#
_entry.id   AF-A0A494VAX0-F1
#
_cell.length_a   1.000
_cell.length_b   1.000
_cell.length_c   1.000
_cell.angle_alpha   90.00
_cell.angle_beta   90.00
_cell.angle_gamma   90.00
#
_symmetry.space_group_name_H-M   'P 1'
#
loop_
_entity.id
_entity.type
_entity.pdbx_description
1 polymer ?
#
loop_
_entity_poly.entity_id
_entity_poly.type
_entity_poly.pdbx_seq_one_letter_code
_entity_poly.pdbx_strand_id
1 'polypeptide(L)'
;MILGMSVQSSDKPLSRKQRLQEKQRRQLAVVDTVDKAEAKVRKAEVELAGAVAEAVQVFGDEQSASEGLDMPVAAIRRFLDMVRDEPAGAGEVAEEEAVDSP
;
A
#
# COMPACT_ATOMS: atom_id res chain seq x y z
N MET A 1 -7.22 -45.88 -21.38
CA MET A 1 -6.42 -45.00 -22.23
C MET A 1 -7.02 -43.61 -22.14
N ILE A 2 -6.40 -42.72 -21.37
CA ILE A 2 -6.84 -41.32 -21.27
C ILE A 2 -6.09 -40.55 -22.36
N LEU A 3 -6.84 -40.02 -23.32
CA LEU A 3 -6.33 -39.19 -24.41
C LEU A 3 -5.84 -37.87 -23.80
N GLY A 4 -4.54 -37.77 -23.56
CA GLY A 4 -3.90 -36.56 -23.09
C GLY A 4 -4.16 -35.43 -24.08
N MET A 5 -5.02 -34.48 -23.70
CA MET A 5 -5.12 -33.19 -24.36
C MET A 5 -3.79 -32.48 -24.14
N SER A 6 -2.83 -32.76 -25.02
CA SER A 6 -1.63 -31.95 -25.15
C SER A 6 -2.10 -30.52 -25.42
N VAL A 7 -1.92 -29.67 -24.41
CA VAL A 7 -1.78 -28.23 -24.59
C VAL A 7 -0.57 -28.06 -25.49
N GLN A 8 -0.80 -28.19 -26.80
CA GLN A 8 0.10 -27.68 -27.81
C GLN A 8 0.00 -26.16 -27.71
N SER A 9 0.80 -25.60 -26.80
CA SER A 9 1.19 -24.20 -26.81
C SER A 9 1.95 -23.94 -28.11
N SER A 10 1.17 -23.85 -29.19
CA SER A 10 1.64 -23.48 -30.50
C SER A 10 2.22 -22.07 -30.40
N ASP A 11 3.46 -21.94 -30.84
CA ASP A 11 4.23 -20.72 -31.16
C ASP A 11 3.50 -19.84 -32.21
N LYS A 12 2.23 -19.55 -31.97
CA LYS A 12 1.35 -18.74 -32.81
C LYS A 12 1.43 -17.30 -32.29
N PRO A 13 1.70 -16.31 -33.15
CA PRO A 13 1.66 -14.91 -32.74
C PRO A 13 0.29 -14.64 -32.13
N LEU A 14 0.28 -14.19 -30.86
CA LEU A 14 -0.93 -13.94 -30.06
C LEU A 14 -2.01 -13.28 -30.92
N SER A 15 -3.21 -13.88 -30.91
CA SER A 15 -4.37 -13.38 -31.65
C SER A 15 -4.66 -11.93 -31.28
N ARG A 16 -5.24 -11.14 -32.21
CA ARG A 16 -5.57 -9.72 -31.96
C ARG A 16 -6.34 -9.51 -30.65
N LYS A 17 -7.23 -10.47 -30.30
CA LYS A 17 -7.98 -10.46 -29.03
C LYS A 17 -7.08 -10.71 -27.81
N GLN A 18 -6.15 -11.65 -27.90
CA GLN A 18 -5.19 -11.96 -26.82
C GLN A 18 -4.25 -10.77 -26.57
N ARG A 19 -3.76 -10.11 -27.63
CA ARG A 19 -2.95 -8.89 -27.51
C ARG A 19 -3.73 -7.74 -26.88
N LEU A 20 -5.02 -7.60 -27.21
CA LEU A 20 -5.88 -6.57 -26.63
C LEU A 20 -6.13 -6.84 -25.13
N GLN A 21 -6.44 -8.09 -24.78
CA GLN A 21 -6.65 -8.50 -23.39
C GLN A 21 -5.38 -8.36 -22.56
N GLU A 22 -4.21 -8.70 -23.12
CA GLU A 22 -2.94 -8.52 -22.44
C GLU A 22 -2.61 -7.03 -22.20
N LYS A 23 -2.91 -6.15 -23.17
CA LYS A 23 -2.80 -4.70 -22.97
C LYS A 23 -3.72 -4.20 -21.86
N GLN A 24 -4.98 -4.65 -21.83
CA GLN A 24 -5.93 -4.30 -20.78
C GLN A 24 -5.47 -4.80 -19.41
N ARG A 25 -5.00 -6.04 -19.31
CA ARG A 25 -4.45 -6.62 -18.08
C ARG A 25 -3.25 -5.84 -17.57
N ARG A 26 -2.32 -5.45 -18.45
CA ARG A 26 -1.14 -4.66 -18.08
C ARG A 26 -1.53 -3.26 -17.59
N GLN A 27 -2.52 -2.62 -18.22
CA GLN A 27 -3.02 -1.32 -17.78
C GLN A 27 -3.69 -1.40 -16.41
N LEU A 28 -4.53 -2.41 -16.19
CA LEU A 28 -5.20 -2.63 -14.89
C LEU A 28 -4.18 -2.92 -13.79
N ALA A 29 -3.17 -3.75 -14.07
CA ALA A 29 -2.13 -4.08 -13.11
C ALA A 29 -1.32 -2.86 -12.63
N VAL A 30 -1.06 -1.88 -13.50
CA VAL A 30 -0.36 -0.65 -13.10
C VAL A 30 -1.21 0.17 -12.14
N VAL A 31 -2.50 0.33 -12.41
CA VAL A 31 -3.43 1.06 -11.52
C VAL A 31 -3.51 0.36 -10.16
N ASP A 32 -3.70 -0.97 -10.16
CA ASP A 32 -3.74 -1.75 -8.91
C ASP A 32 -2.45 -1.60 -8.09
N THR A 33 -1.28 -1.53 -8.74
CA THR A 33 -0.02 -1.33 -8.01
C THR A 33 0.11 0.06 -7.41
N VAL A 34 -0.39 1.10 -8.09
CA VAL A 34 -0.41 2.47 -7.58
C VAL A 34 -1.38 2.57 -6.42
N ASP A 35 -2.60 2.04 -6.56
CA ASP A 35 -3.61 2.04 -5.49
C ASP A 35 -3.10 1.33 -4.22
N LYS A 36 -2.42 0.19 -4.39
CA LYS A 36 -1.79 -0.53 -3.27
C LYS A 36 -0.66 0.27 -2.64
N ALA A 37 0.15 0.98 -3.43
CA ALA A 37 1.21 1.83 -2.90
C ALA A 37 0.63 3.02 -2.13
N GLU A 38 -0.40 3.68 -2.65
CA GLU A 38 -1.10 4.77 -1.97
C GLU A 38 -1.72 4.32 -0.65
N ALA A 39 -2.34 3.13 -0.63
CA ALA A 39 -2.88 2.56 0.60
C ALA A 39 -1.79 2.34 1.66
N LYS A 40 -0.61 1.83 1.26
CA LYS A 40 0.54 1.65 2.16
C LYS A 40 1.08 2.98 2.67
N VAL A 41 1.19 3.99 1.81
CA VAL A 41 1.61 5.34 2.20
C VAL A 41 0.65 5.93 3.22
N ARG A 42 -0.67 5.85 2.98
CA ARG A 42 -1.67 6.36 3.92
C ARG A 42 -1.60 5.65 5.28
N LYS A 43 -1.39 4.32 5.28
CA LYS A 43 -1.20 3.56 6.53
C LYS A 43 0.06 4.02 7.28
N ALA A 44 1.19 4.15 6.59
CA ALA A 44 2.43 4.63 7.19
C ALA A 44 2.32 6.07 7.71
N GLU A 45 1.56 6.94 7.03
CA GLU A 45 1.29 8.30 7.49
C GLU A 45 0.49 8.30 8.80
N VAL A 46 -0.52 7.44 8.94
CA VAL A 46 -1.31 7.30 10.18
C VAL A 46 -0.45 6.75 11.32
N GLU A 47 0.35 5.72 11.06
CA GLU A 47 1.28 5.16 12.06
C GLU A 47 2.31 6.20 12.51
N LEU A 48 2.87 6.97 11.58
CA LEU A 48 3.75 8.09 11.89
C LEU A 48 3.02 9.15 12.73
N ALA A 49 1.77 9.47 12.41
CA ALA A 49 0.98 10.43 13.15
C ALA A 49 0.78 9.99 14.61
N GLY A 50 0.50 8.70 14.84
CA GLY A 50 0.44 8.09 16.17
C GLY A 50 1.78 8.21 16.93
N ALA A 51 2.88 7.85 16.28
CA ALA A 51 4.22 7.96 16.88
C ALA A 51 4.59 9.42 17.23
N VAL A 52 4.20 10.39 16.40
CA VAL A 52 4.39 11.82 16.69
C VAL A 52 3.53 12.26 17.89
N ALA A 53 2.29 11.78 17.99
CA ALA A 53 1.43 12.08 19.14
C ALA A 53 2.00 11.49 20.46
N GLU A 54 2.58 10.29 20.41
CA GLU A 54 3.30 9.70 21.54
C GLU A 54 4.55 10.52 21.89
N ALA A 55 5.34 10.93 20.89
CA ALA A 55 6.51 11.77 21.11
C ALA A 55 6.13 13.09 21.79
N VAL A 56 5.05 13.77 21.37
CA VAL A 56 4.56 14.99 22.03
C VAL A 56 4.21 14.74 23.49
N GLN A 57 3.62 13.58 23.83
CA GLN A 57 3.34 13.22 25.22
C GLN A 57 4.63 12.97 26.03
N VAL A 58 5.63 12.34 25.42
CA VAL A 58 6.92 12.04 26.07
C VAL A 58 7.76 13.31 26.27
N PHE A 59 7.80 14.20 25.29
CA PHE A 59 8.53 15.47 25.36
C PHE A 59 7.77 16.56 26.12
N GLY A 60 6.45 16.42 26.28
CA GLY A 60 5.58 17.27 27.10
C GLY A 60 4.83 18.37 26.33
N ASP A 61 5.39 18.86 25.23
CA ASP A 61 4.75 19.87 24.37
C ASP A 61 5.22 19.77 22.91
N GLU A 62 4.50 20.45 22.00
CA GLU A 62 4.77 20.45 20.56
C GLU A 62 6.14 21.05 20.19
N GLN A 63 6.63 22.05 20.93
CA GLN A 63 7.89 22.73 20.67
C GLN A 63 9.07 21.84 21.09
N SER A 64 8.98 21.21 22.26
CA SER A 64 9.96 20.25 22.76
C SER A 64 10.03 19.02 21.86
N ALA A 65 8.89 18.53 21.36
CA ALA A 65 8.86 17.45 20.37
C ALA A 65 9.43 17.87 19.01
N SER A 66 9.23 19.13 18.59
CA SER A 66 9.81 19.68 17.35
C SER A 66 11.32 19.63 17.37
N GLU A 67 11.92 20.00 18.50
CA GLU A 67 13.37 19.93 18.72
C GLU A 67 13.84 18.47 18.83
N GLY A 68 13.10 17.63 19.56
CA GLY A 68 13.47 16.22 19.78
C GLY A 68 13.37 15.34 18.53
N LEU A 69 12.44 15.65 17.62
CA LEU A 69 12.25 14.92 16.35
C LEU A 69 12.98 15.56 15.17
N ASP A 70 13.59 16.75 15.35
CA ASP A 70 14.15 17.57 14.27
C ASP A 70 13.13 17.82 13.14
N MET A 71 11.92 18.18 13.52
CA MET A 71 10.81 18.43 12.61
C MET A 71 10.19 19.80 12.88
N PRO A 72 9.68 20.51 11.87
CA PRO A 72 8.96 21.76 12.11
C PRO A 72 7.70 21.54 12.97
N VAL A 73 7.41 22.45 13.89
CA VAL A 73 6.16 22.45 14.68
C VAL A 73 4.91 22.34 13.79
N ALA A 74 4.93 22.96 12.61
CA ALA A 74 3.84 22.85 11.64
C ALA A 74 3.61 21.42 11.15
N ALA A 75 4.68 20.62 11.00
CA ALA A 75 4.57 19.21 10.65
C ALA A 75 3.95 18.41 11.80
N ILE A 76 4.40 18.66 13.04
CA ILE A 76 3.83 18.02 14.23
C ILE A 76 2.33 18.28 14.33
N ARG A 77 1.89 19.55 14.21
CA ARG A 77 0.47 19.90 14.25
C ARG A 77 -0.35 19.17 13.19
N ARG A 78 0.17 19.09 11.95
CA ARG A 78 -0.48 18.35 10.87
C ARG A 78 -0.68 16.87 11.21
N PHE A 79 0.31 16.23 11.83
CA PHE A 79 0.19 14.85 12.28
C PHE A 79 -0.80 14.72 13.44
N LEU A 80 -0.78 15.64 14.40
CA LEU A 80 -1.75 15.63 15.51
C LEU A 80 -3.20 15.80 15.03
N ASP A 81 -3.44 16.65 14.03
CA ASP A 81 -4.76 16.81 13.43
C ASP A 81 -5.19 15.53 12.68
N MET A 82 -4.26 14.84 12.01
CA MET A 82 -4.54 13.56 11.34
C MET A 82 -4.99 12.45 12.30
N VAL A 83 -4.41 12.39 13.52
CA VAL A 83 -4.85 11.44 14.57
C VAL A 83 -6.26 11.77 15.08
N ARG A 84 -6.62 13.06 15.14
CA ARG A 84 -7.97 13.48 15.58
C ARG A 84 -9.06 13.13 14.56
N ASP A 85 -8.70 13.09 13.29
CA ASP A 85 -9.62 12.85 12.17
C ASP A 85 -9.71 11.38 11.73
N GLU A 86 -9.07 10.43 12.44
CA GLU A 86 -9.01 9.02 11.97
C GLU A 86 -10.40 8.36 11.94
N PRO A 87 -10.88 7.90 10.76
CA PRO A 87 -12.09 7.11 10.69
C PRO A 87 -11.78 5.67 11.13
N ALA A 88 -12.38 5.27 12.25
CA ALA A 88 -12.34 3.90 12.77
C ALA A 88 -12.59 2.86 11.66
N GLY A 89 -11.53 2.24 11.14
CA GLY A 89 -11.64 1.15 10.17
C GLY A 89 -10.75 1.25 8.93
N ALA A 90 -9.44 1.41 9.09
CA ALA A 90 -8.51 0.91 8.08
C ALA A 90 -8.30 -0.59 8.31
N GLY A 91 -9.22 -1.38 7.75
CA GLY A 91 -9.22 -2.83 7.83
C GLY A 91 -7.87 -3.44 7.43
N GLU A 92 -7.47 -4.40 8.25
CA GLU A 92 -6.39 -5.35 8.04
C GLU A 92 -6.40 -5.88 6.60
N VAL A 93 -5.55 -5.30 5.74
CA VAL A 93 -5.25 -5.89 4.44
C VAL A 93 -4.27 -7.02 4.74
N ALA A 94 -4.85 -8.20 4.96
CA ALA A 94 -4.13 -9.45 5.10
C ALA A 94 -3.03 -9.53 4.02
N GLU A 95 -1.79 -9.52 4.47
CA GLU A 95 -0.68 -10.02 3.69
C GLU A 95 -0.90 -11.53 3.55
N GLU A 96 -1.68 -11.94 2.55
CA GLU A 96 -1.56 -13.28 1.99
C GLU A 96 -0.18 -13.33 1.31
N GLU A 97 0.85 -13.62 2.10
CA GLU A 97 2.00 -14.37 1.61
C GLU A 97 1.44 -15.66 1.01
N ALA A 98 1.40 -15.71 -0.32
CA ALA A 98 1.22 -16.94 -1.05
C ALA A 98 2.38 -17.87 -0.68
N VAL A 99 2.07 -18.82 0.20
CA VAL A 99 2.89 -19.98 0.51
C VAL A 99 3.11 -20.74 -0.81
N ASP A 100 4.25 -20.49 -1.46
CA ASP A 100 4.81 -21.36 -2.48
C ASP A 100 5.73 -22.37 -1.76
N SER A 101 5.15 -23.51 -1.38
CA SER A 101 5.91 -24.68 -0.94
C SER A 101 6.26 -25.56 -2.15
N PRO A 102 7.49 -26.10 -2.22
CA PRO A 102 8.00 -26.87 -3.35
C PRO A 102 7.37 -28.25 -3.52
#